data_AF-A0A2A4M2D0-F1
#
_entry.id   AF-A0A2A4M2D0-F1
#
_cell.length_a   1.000
_cell.length_b   1.000
_cell.length_c   1.000
_cell.angle_alpha   90.00
_cell.angle_beta   90.00
_cell.angle_gamma   90.00
#
_symmetry.space_group_name_H-M   'P 1'
#
loop_
_entity.id
_entity.type
_entity.pdbx_description
1 polymer ?
#
loop_
_entity_poly.entity_id
_entity_poly.type
_entity_poly.pdbx_seq_one_letter_code
_entity_poly.pdbx_strand_id
1 'polypeptide(L)'
;MIERILKYSVERRHWVVALTLVAALFGAWSLSQLPIDAVPDITNKQVQINVEHPAFSTTDIERLVTFPLETALAGIPGLEHTRSISRNGFCQVTAVFDDAVDIYFARQQINERLTAARESLPSGIKPRMGPITTGLGEVLMWAVEFEAQALGQAGGFVTPGGERLTNDVQRLAFLRTVQDWIIRPQIKTVPLVADVDAIGGYVKQYHVLPRLGQLSAHGLTLNDLVAALERNNLSLGAGYIERDGVGRDGEPGQAYGPQTDAADLDAFKERCADDRHHFRFILSPEDGPELEDLRTYTRHLMGR
;
A
#
# COMPACT_ATOMS: atom_id res chain seq x y z
N MET A 1 -27.70 -55.22 22.73
CA MET A 1 -26.63 -54.20 22.84
C MET A 1 -27.07 -53.00 23.68
N ILE A 2 -28.20 -52.35 23.36
CA ILE A 2 -28.75 -51.20 24.12
C ILE A 2 -29.00 -51.55 25.60
N GLU A 3 -29.57 -52.71 25.88
CA GLU A 3 -29.83 -53.20 27.24
C GLU A 3 -28.54 -53.30 28.09
N ARG A 4 -27.43 -53.65 27.46
CA ARG A 4 -26.11 -53.76 28.09
C ARG A 4 -25.55 -52.37 28.46
N ILE A 5 -25.77 -51.38 27.60
CA ILE A 5 -25.39 -49.98 27.84
C ILE A 5 -26.24 -49.39 28.96
N LEU A 6 -27.56 -49.62 28.95
CA LEU A 6 -28.48 -49.17 30.00
C LEU A 6 -28.09 -49.74 31.36
N LYS A 7 -27.87 -51.06 31.44
CA LYS A 7 -27.49 -51.72 32.69
C LYS A 7 -26.17 -51.18 33.24
N TYR A 8 -25.17 -50.98 32.38
CA TYR A 8 -23.89 -50.39 32.76
C TYR A 8 -24.00 -48.93 33.22
N SER A 9 -24.84 -48.12 32.57
CA SER A 9 -25.11 -46.73 32.96
C SER A 9 -25.81 -46.63 34.32
N VAL A 10 -26.72 -47.56 34.63
CA VAL A 10 -27.42 -47.61 35.92
C VAL A 10 -26.50 -48.10 37.04
N GLU A 11 -25.73 -49.16 36.79
CA GLU A 11 -24.74 -49.69 37.75
C GLU A 11 -23.64 -48.67 38.07
N ARG A 12 -23.20 -47.88 37.08
CA ARG A 12 -22.17 -46.84 37.22
C ARG A 12 -22.72 -45.42 37.24
N ARG A 13 -23.88 -45.19 37.86
CA ARG A 13 -24.58 -43.88 37.91
C ARG A 13 -23.69 -42.68 38.30
N HIS A 14 -22.72 -42.86 39.20
CA HIS A 14 -21.83 -41.79 39.63
C HIS A 14 -20.88 -41.33 38.51
N TRP A 15 -20.41 -42.26 37.68
CA TRP A 15 -19.60 -41.94 36.49
C TRP A 15 -20.43 -41.24 35.42
N VAL A 16 -21.69 -41.66 35.24
CA VAL A 16 -22.61 -41.00 34.31
C VAL A 16 -22.84 -39.55 34.73
N VAL A 17 -23.13 -39.29 36.02
CA VAL A 17 -23.30 -37.93 36.54
C VAL A 17 -22.02 -37.10 36.38
N ALA A 18 -20.85 -37.67 36.71
CA ALA A 18 -19.58 -36.96 36.53
C ALA A 18 -19.32 -36.59 35.06
N LEU A 19 -19.58 -37.53 34.13
CA LEU A 19 -19.39 -37.30 32.70
C LEU A 19 -20.37 -36.25 32.15
N THR A 20 -21.64 -36.29 32.59
CA THR A 20 -22.63 -35.25 32.26
C THR A 20 -22.22 -33.90 32.82
N LEU A 21 -21.68 -33.83 34.03
CA LEU A 21 -21.21 -32.59 34.64
C LEU A 21 -20.02 -32.01 33.86
N VAL A 22 -19.06 -32.86 33.48
CA VAL A 22 -17.94 -32.45 32.62
C VAL A 22 -18.44 -31.95 31.26
N ALA A 23 -19.39 -32.65 30.63
CA ALA A 23 -19.99 -32.23 29.37
C ALA A 23 -20.76 -30.90 29.50
N ALA A 24 -21.48 -30.68 30.61
CA ALA A 24 -22.19 -29.44 30.88
C ALA A 24 -21.24 -28.27 31.12
N LEU A 25 -20.17 -28.47 31.89
CA LEU A 25 -19.12 -27.46 32.11
C LEU A 25 -18.40 -27.12 30.81
N PHE A 26 -18.07 -28.14 30.00
CA PHE A 26 -17.47 -27.94 28.69
C PHE A 26 -18.42 -27.20 27.74
N GLY A 27 -19.71 -27.54 27.74
CA GLY A 27 -20.74 -26.85 26.97
C GLY A 27 -20.91 -25.39 27.40
N ALA A 28 -20.90 -25.10 28.70
CA ALA A 28 -20.96 -23.74 29.23
C ALA A 28 -19.73 -22.91 28.83
N TRP A 29 -18.54 -23.51 28.91
CA TRP A 29 -17.28 -22.90 28.46
C TRP A 29 -17.23 -22.70 26.93
N SER A 30 -17.80 -23.61 26.16
CA SER A 30 -17.94 -23.46 24.71
C SER A 30 -18.93 -22.36 24.34
N LEU A 31 -20.02 -22.21 25.09
CA LEU A 31 -21.02 -21.17 24.86
C LEU A 31 -20.41 -19.76 25.04
N SER A 32 -19.48 -19.60 25.99
CA SER A 32 -18.80 -18.33 26.22
C SER A 32 -17.75 -17.96 25.16
N GLN A 33 -17.40 -18.89 24.25
CA GLN A 33 -16.43 -18.66 23.17
C GLN A 33 -17.08 -18.60 21.78
N LEU A 34 -18.37 -18.91 21.68
CA LEU A 34 -19.04 -18.98 20.40
C LEU A 34 -19.23 -17.55 19.85
N PRO A 35 -18.71 -17.22 18.66
CA PRO A 35 -18.89 -15.89 18.07
C PRO A 35 -20.37 -15.68 17.73
N ILE A 36 -20.94 -14.61 18.28
CA ILE A 36 -22.35 -14.26 18.05
C ILE A 36 -22.38 -13.14 17.02
N ASP A 37 -23.23 -13.31 16.01
CA ASP A 37 -23.59 -12.26 15.07
C ASP A 37 -25.11 -12.02 15.12
N ALA A 38 -25.56 -10.83 14.78
CA ALA A 38 -26.97 -10.45 14.84
C ALA A 38 -27.78 -11.15 13.74
N VAL A 39 -27.18 -11.33 12.56
CA VAL A 39 -27.78 -11.97 11.38
C VAL A 39 -26.74 -12.79 10.62
N PRO A 40 -27.12 -13.88 9.96
CA PRO A 40 -26.21 -14.59 9.06
C PRO A 40 -25.93 -13.74 7.81
N ASP A 41 -24.69 -13.77 7.33
CA ASP A 41 -24.34 -13.20 6.03
C ASP A 41 -24.93 -14.08 4.91
N ILE A 42 -25.81 -13.48 4.11
CA ILE A 42 -26.49 -14.11 2.97
C ILE A 42 -26.01 -13.55 1.63
N THR A 43 -24.92 -12.78 1.63
CA THR A 43 -24.38 -12.15 0.42
C THR A 43 -23.53 -13.13 -0.39
N ASN A 44 -23.62 -13.00 -1.71
CA ASN A 44 -22.81 -13.82 -2.63
C ASN A 44 -21.34 -13.43 -2.53
N LYS A 45 -20.44 -14.38 -2.86
CA LYS A 45 -19.02 -14.08 -3.02
C LYS A 45 -18.81 -13.21 -4.25
N GLN A 46 -18.39 -11.97 -4.02
CA GLN A 46 -18.22 -11.00 -5.09
C GLN A 46 -16.92 -10.21 -4.96
N VAL A 47 -16.38 -9.79 -6.11
CA VAL A 47 -15.22 -8.92 -6.19
C VAL A 47 -15.58 -7.71 -7.04
N GLN A 48 -15.39 -6.53 -6.48
CA GLN A 48 -15.62 -5.26 -7.17
C GLN A 48 -14.33 -4.79 -7.83
N ILE A 49 -14.45 -4.23 -9.04
CA ILE A 49 -13.37 -3.59 -9.78
C ILE A 49 -13.86 -2.18 -10.13
N ASN A 50 -13.17 -1.18 -9.62
CA ASN A 50 -13.50 0.22 -9.82
C ASN A 50 -12.48 0.86 -10.77
N VAL A 51 -13.00 1.67 -11.70
CA VAL A 51 -12.22 2.47 -12.65
C VAL A 51 -12.74 3.90 -12.63
N GLU A 52 -11.84 4.86 -12.52
CA GLU A 52 -12.15 6.29 -12.51
C GLU A 52 -11.41 6.98 -13.65
N HIS A 53 -12.12 7.80 -14.43
CA HIS A 53 -11.53 8.64 -15.47
C HIS A 53 -12.35 9.93 -15.69
N PRO A 54 -11.92 11.09 -15.16
CA PRO A 54 -12.77 12.28 -15.04
C PRO A 54 -13.25 12.88 -16.36
N ALA A 55 -12.62 12.56 -17.49
CA ALA A 55 -12.96 13.14 -18.80
C ALA A 55 -13.86 12.26 -19.68
N PHE A 56 -14.14 11.01 -19.30
CA PHE A 56 -14.92 10.11 -20.16
C PHE A 56 -16.42 10.25 -19.93
N SER A 57 -17.18 10.34 -21.03
CA SER A 57 -18.63 10.26 -21.01
C SER A 57 -19.08 8.86 -20.59
N THR A 58 -20.34 8.71 -20.15
CA THR A 58 -20.90 7.39 -19.81
C THR A 58 -20.76 6.39 -20.97
N THR A 59 -20.97 6.83 -22.21
CA THR A 59 -20.85 6.00 -23.41
C THR A 59 -19.41 5.60 -23.69
N ASP A 60 -18.46 6.50 -23.47
CA ASP A 60 -17.03 6.21 -23.64
C ASP A 60 -16.51 5.26 -22.55
N ILE A 61 -16.94 5.45 -21.29
CA ILE A 61 -16.67 4.51 -20.21
C ILE A 61 -17.18 3.12 -20.59
N GLU A 62 -18.43 3.01 -21.03
CA GLU A 62 -19.02 1.73 -21.39
C GLU A 62 -18.22 1.01 -22.49
N ARG A 63 -17.97 1.72 -23.59
CA ARG A 63 -17.36 1.14 -24.80
C ARG A 63 -15.86 0.89 -24.64
N LEU A 64 -15.13 1.79 -23.99
CA LEU A 64 -13.67 1.77 -23.93
C LEU A 64 -13.12 1.12 -22.66
N VAL A 65 -13.94 0.99 -21.61
CA VAL A 65 -13.50 0.49 -20.30
C VAL A 65 -14.34 -0.70 -19.86
N THR A 66 -15.65 -0.51 -19.67
CA THR A 66 -16.53 -1.51 -19.07
C THR A 66 -16.58 -2.78 -19.92
N PHE A 67 -16.87 -2.66 -21.21
CA PHE A 67 -17.00 -3.81 -22.10
C PHE A 67 -15.70 -4.62 -22.26
N PRO A 68 -14.52 -4.01 -22.51
CA PRO A 68 -13.25 -4.74 -22.48
C PRO A 68 -12.96 -5.42 -21.15
N LEU A 69 -13.29 -4.75 -20.03
CA LEU A 69 -13.06 -5.26 -18.69
C LEU A 69 -13.92 -6.50 -18.40
N GLU A 70 -15.22 -6.46 -18.70
CA GLU A 70 -16.11 -7.62 -18.57
C GLU A 70 -15.65 -8.78 -19.44
N THR A 71 -15.28 -8.50 -20.70
CA THR A 71 -14.78 -9.51 -21.64
C THR A 71 -13.50 -10.17 -21.13
N ALA A 72 -12.61 -9.40 -20.49
CA ALA A 72 -11.39 -9.94 -19.90
C ALA A 72 -11.63 -10.83 -18.66
N LEU A 73 -12.70 -10.57 -17.92
CA LEU A 73 -13.10 -11.40 -16.77
C LEU A 73 -13.84 -12.67 -17.18
N ALA A 74 -14.40 -12.70 -18.39
CA ALA A 74 -15.12 -13.87 -18.89
C ALA A 74 -14.22 -15.13 -18.88
N GLY A 75 -14.81 -16.25 -18.47
CA GLY A 75 -14.12 -17.54 -18.42
C GLY A 75 -13.20 -17.74 -17.21
N ILE A 76 -13.25 -16.87 -16.19
CA ILE A 76 -12.68 -17.22 -14.88
C ILE A 76 -13.46 -18.41 -14.29
N PRO A 77 -12.79 -19.48 -13.83
CA PRO A 77 -13.46 -20.61 -13.20
C PRO A 77 -14.31 -20.19 -11.99
N GLY A 78 -15.56 -20.65 -11.94
CA GLY A 78 -16.50 -20.36 -10.85
C GLY A 78 -17.11 -18.95 -10.88
N LEU A 79 -16.83 -18.14 -11.92
CA LEU A 79 -17.57 -16.91 -12.19
C LEU A 79 -18.97 -17.27 -12.70
N GLU A 80 -20.01 -16.83 -11.99
CA GLU A 80 -21.40 -17.04 -12.42
C GLU A 80 -21.84 -15.96 -13.41
N HIS A 81 -21.65 -14.71 -13.03
CA HIS A 81 -22.03 -13.55 -13.83
C HIS A 81 -21.26 -12.30 -13.41
N THR A 82 -21.22 -11.32 -14.31
CA THR A 82 -20.70 -9.98 -14.05
C THR A 82 -21.85 -8.98 -14.08
N ARG A 83 -21.80 -8.00 -13.20
CA ARG A 83 -22.70 -6.84 -13.19
C ARG A 83 -21.88 -5.58 -13.25
N SER A 84 -22.20 -4.66 -14.15
CA SER A 84 -21.49 -3.39 -14.25
C SER A 84 -22.41 -2.18 -14.11
N ILE A 85 -21.80 -1.07 -13.72
CA ILE A 85 -22.42 0.25 -13.65
C ILE A 85 -21.46 1.24 -14.28
N SER A 86 -21.86 1.83 -15.40
CA SER A 86 -21.15 2.91 -16.08
C SER A 86 -21.81 4.25 -15.80
N ARG A 87 -21.02 5.22 -15.34
CA ARG A 87 -21.43 6.62 -15.06
C ARG A 87 -20.38 7.57 -15.59
N ASN A 88 -20.68 8.87 -15.60
CA ASN A 88 -19.73 9.88 -16.04
C ASN A 88 -18.43 9.77 -15.23
N GLY A 89 -17.34 9.47 -15.93
CA GLY A 89 -16.01 9.25 -15.39
C GLY A 89 -15.84 8.14 -14.35
N PHE A 90 -16.78 7.21 -14.25
CA PHE A 90 -16.72 6.11 -13.29
C PHE A 90 -17.31 4.82 -13.86
N CYS A 91 -16.62 3.71 -13.66
CA CYS A 91 -17.12 2.36 -13.90
C CYS A 91 -16.88 1.50 -12.67
N GLN A 92 -17.88 0.70 -12.32
CA GLN A 92 -17.76 -0.39 -11.38
C GLN A 92 -18.21 -1.68 -12.05
N VAL A 93 -17.35 -2.70 -12.04
CA VAL A 93 -17.66 -4.07 -12.44
C VAL A 93 -17.62 -4.96 -11.21
N THR A 94 -18.72 -5.66 -10.93
CA THR A 94 -18.86 -6.63 -9.86
C THR A 94 -18.89 -8.02 -10.46
N ALA A 95 -17.86 -8.82 -10.19
CA ALA A 95 -17.79 -10.22 -10.56
C ALA A 95 -18.35 -11.08 -9.43
N VAL A 96 -19.40 -11.86 -9.71
CA VAL A 96 -20.07 -12.73 -8.73
C VAL A 96 -19.67 -14.18 -8.98
N PHE A 97 -19.22 -14.85 -7.92
CA PHE A 97 -18.71 -16.22 -7.94
C PHE A 97 -19.63 -17.17 -7.19
N ASP A 98 -19.55 -18.44 -7.56
CA ASP A 98 -20.18 -19.54 -6.83
C ASP A 98 -19.67 -19.63 -5.39
N ASP A 99 -20.56 -19.99 -4.46
CA ASP A 99 -20.27 -20.04 -3.02
C ASP A 99 -19.15 -21.01 -2.65
N ALA A 100 -18.86 -22.03 -3.46
CA ALA A 100 -17.77 -22.97 -3.22
C ALA A 100 -16.38 -22.35 -3.50
N VAL A 101 -16.31 -21.23 -4.23
CA VAL A 101 -15.03 -20.61 -4.62
C VAL A 101 -14.40 -19.88 -3.46
N ASP A 102 -13.10 -20.07 -3.23
CA ASP A 102 -12.35 -19.26 -2.28
C ASP A 102 -12.21 -17.81 -2.78
N ILE A 103 -12.50 -16.83 -1.92
CA ILE A 103 -12.48 -15.42 -2.32
C ILE A 103 -11.08 -14.93 -2.70
N TYR A 104 -10.02 -15.47 -2.08
CA TYR A 104 -8.65 -15.09 -2.41
C TYR A 104 -8.23 -15.69 -3.75
N PHE A 105 -8.65 -16.92 -4.06
CA PHE A 105 -8.50 -17.50 -5.39
C PHE A 105 -9.20 -16.65 -6.46
N ALA A 106 -10.46 -16.28 -6.25
CA ALA A 106 -11.21 -15.43 -7.17
C ALA A 106 -10.48 -14.10 -7.42
N ARG A 107 -9.98 -13.45 -6.37
CA ARG A 107 -9.20 -12.20 -6.47
C ARG A 107 -7.89 -12.40 -7.21
N GLN A 108 -7.17 -13.50 -6.97
CA GLN A 108 -5.95 -13.80 -7.71
C GLN A 108 -6.23 -13.93 -9.20
N GLN A 109 -7.25 -14.72 -9.57
CA GLN A 109 -7.65 -14.88 -10.97
C GLN A 109 -8.05 -13.55 -11.62
N ILE A 110 -8.81 -12.71 -10.91
CA ILE A 110 -9.14 -11.37 -11.40
C ILE A 110 -7.87 -10.55 -11.60
N ASN A 111 -6.93 -10.55 -10.65
CA ASN A 111 -5.71 -9.76 -10.78
C ASN A 111 -4.87 -10.19 -12.01
N GLU A 112 -4.81 -11.49 -12.31
CA GLU A 112 -4.20 -12.01 -13.53
C GLU A 112 -4.91 -11.48 -14.79
N ARG A 113 -6.25 -11.55 -14.83
CA ARG A 113 -7.05 -11.02 -15.96
C ARG A 113 -6.90 -9.50 -16.11
N LEU A 114 -6.93 -8.75 -15.01
CA LEU A 114 -6.75 -7.30 -15.02
C LEU A 114 -5.38 -6.92 -15.55
N THR A 115 -4.34 -7.67 -15.20
CA THR A 115 -2.98 -7.42 -15.69
C THR A 115 -2.89 -7.61 -17.20
N ALA A 116 -3.47 -8.69 -17.72
CA ALA A 116 -3.55 -8.93 -19.17
C ALA A 116 -4.43 -7.90 -19.90
N ALA A 117 -5.54 -7.48 -19.28
CA ALA A 117 -6.48 -6.53 -19.87
C ALA A 117 -5.92 -5.10 -20.00
N ARG A 118 -4.86 -4.75 -19.27
CA ARG A 118 -4.25 -3.40 -19.32
C ARG A 118 -3.84 -2.97 -20.72
N GLU A 119 -3.45 -3.91 -21.58
CA GLU A 119 -3.06 -3.62 -22.97
C GLU A 119 -4.26 -3.20 -23.84
N SER A 120 -5.46 -3.67 -23.48
CA SER A 120 -6.70 -3.34 -24.19
C SER A 120 -7.37 -2.06 -23.69
N LEU A 121 -6.94 -1.54 -22.53
CA LEU A 121 -7.49 -0.34 -21.92
C LEU A 121 -6.75 0.91 -22.42
N PRO A 122 -7.47 2.05 -22.59
CA PRO A 122 -6.84 3.33 -22.91
C PRO A 122 -5.72 3.72 -21.93
N SER A 123 -4.71 4.43 -22.44
CA SER A 123 -3.58 4.89 -21.64
C SER A 123 -4.02 5.71 -20.43
N GLY A 124 -3.42 5.44 -19.27
CA GLY A 124 -3.72 6.15 -18.02
C GLY A 124 -4.85 5.54 -17.20
N ILE A 125 -5.59 4.57 -17.73
CA ILE A 125 -6.63 3.85 -16.99
C ILE A 125 -6.01 2.73 -16.15
N LYS A 126 -6.30 2.74 -14.85
CA LYS A 126 -5.81 1.74 -13.90
C LYS A 126 -6.97 1.15 -13.11
N PRO A 127 -7.46 -0.05 -13.49
CA PRO A 127 -8.47 -0.75 -12.71
C PRO A 127 -7.95 -1.06 -11.32
N ARG A 128 -8.78 -0.78 -10.30
CA ARG A 128 -8.49 -1.07 -8.90
C ARG A 128 -9.50 -2.05 -8.36
N MET A 129 -9.01 -3.13 -7.76
CA MET A 129 -9.85 -4.09 -7.07
C MET A 129 -10.31 -3.51 -5.74
N GLY A 130 -11.62 -3.58 -5.48
CA GLY A 130 -12.22 -3.18 -4.21
C GLY A 130 -11.77 -4.07 -3.05
N PRO A 131 -12.04 -3.63 -1.80
CA PRO A 131 -11.72 -4.39 -0.61
C PRO A 131 -12.53 -5.69 -0.51
N ILE A 132 -12.10 -6.58 0.39
CA ILE A 132 -12.82 -7.83 0.71
C ILE A 132 -13.89 -7.47 1.73
N THR A 133 -15.07 -7.11 1.24
CA THR A 133 -16.21 -6.74 2.09
C THR A 133 -17.52 -7.12 1.42
N THR A 134 -18.58 -7.26 2.22
CA THR A 134 -19.94 -7.54 1.77
C THR A 134 -20.85 -6.34 2.04
N GLY A 135 -22.11 -6.42 1.61
CA GLY A 135 -23.09 -5.38 1.92
C GLY A 135 -23.37 -5.21 3.42
N LEU A 136 -22.98 -6.19 4.25
CA LEU A 136 -23.07 -6.15 5.70
C LEU A 136 -21.77 -5.67 6.38
N GLY A 137 -20.73 -5.39 5.60
CA GLY A 137 -19.42 -4.96 6.12
C GLY A 137 -19.37 -3.52 6.64
N GLU A 138 -20.46 -2.75 6.51
CA GLU A 138 -20.59 -1.42 7.09
C GLU A 138 -20.90 -1.50 8.60
N VAL A 139 -19.85 -1.74 9.40
CA VAL A 139 -19.99 -1.97 10.85
C VAL A 139 -20.01 -0.68 11.68
N LEU A 140 -19.17 0.30 11.34
CA LEU A 140 -19.02 1.55 12.11
C LEU A 140 -19.03 2.76 11.19
N MET A 141 -19.91 3.72 11.49
CA MET A 141 -19.93 5.04 10.86
C MET A 141 -19.58 6.10 11.91
N TRP A 142 -18.75 7.07 11.53
CA TRP A 142 -18.38 8.20 12.39
C TRP A 142 -18.30 9.51 11.60
N ALA A 143 -18.36 10.61 12.33
CA ALA A 143 -18.12 11.96 11.83
C ALA A 143 -16.90 12.55 12.54
N VAL A 144 -16.12 13.33 11.80
CA VAL A 144 -14.96 14.05 12.36
C VAL A 144 -15.34 15.52 12.47
N GLU A 145 -15.33 16.05 13.68
CA GLU A 145 -15.76 17.41 13.99
C GLU A 145 -14.67 18.18 14.74
N PHE A 146 -14.72 19.51 14.66
CA PHE A 146 -13.88 20.37 15.50
C PHE A 146 -14.50 20.50 16.88
N GLU A 147 -13.69 20.40 17.92
CA GLU A 147 -14.13 20.69 19.28
C GLU A 147 -14.50 22.18 19.43
N ALA A 148 -15.56 22.48 20.19
CA ALA A 148 -16.11 23.82 20.33
C ALA A 148 -15.11 24.86 20.90
N GLN A 149 -14.11 24.42 21.66
CA GLN A 149 -13.05 25.30 22.18
C GLN A 149 -11.99 25.69 21.13
N ALA A 150 -11.90 24.98 20.01
CA ALA A 150 -11.03 25.34 18.88
C ALA A 150 -11.63 26.42 17.97
N LEU A 151 -12.88 26.82 18.22
CA LEU A 151 -13.48 28.04 17.68
C LEU A 151 -12.83 29.22 18.41
N GLY A 152 -11.85 29.88 17.78
CA GLY A 152 -11.22 31.06 18.36
C GLY A 152 -12.27 32.12 18.71
N GLN A 153 -11.94 33.02 19.65
CA GLN A 153 -12.82 34.11 20.13
C GLN A 153 -13.41 35.03 19.02
N ALA A 154 -12.96 34.89 17.78
CA ALA A 154 -13.40 35.62 16.60
C ALA A 154 -13.94 34.71 15.47
N GLY A 155 -14.58 33.58 15.82
CA GLY A 155 -15.42 32.79 14.88
C GLY A 155 -14.68 32.05 13.76
N GLY A 156 -13.38 31.78 13.92
CA GLY A 156 -12.58 31.01 12.96
C GLY A 156 -12.02 29.73 13.59
N PHE A 157 -11.75 28.72 12.76
CA PHE A 157 -11.19 27.44 13.20
C PHE A 157 -9.68 27.54 13.20
N VAL A 158 -9.01 27.20 14.30
CA VAL A 158 -7.55 27.17 14.36
C VAL A 158 -7.09 25.71 14.37
N THR A 159 -6.26 25.35 13.39
CA THR A 159 -5.67 24.00 13.33
C THR A 159 -4.60 23.83 14.42
N PRO A 160 -4.26 22.59 14.83
CA PRO A 160 -3.14 22.35 15.74
C PRO A 160 -1.79 22.92 15.24
N GLY A 161 -1.64 23.10 13.92
CA GLY A 161 -0.46 23.72 13.30
C GLY A 161 -0.50 25.26 13.26
N GLY A 162 -1.50 25.91 13.87
CA GLY A 162 -1.63 27.36 13.92
C GLY A 162 -2.25 28.01 12.69
N GLU A 163 -2.61 27.25 11.65
CA GLU A 163 -3.33 27.76 10.49
C GLU A 163 -4.76 28.14 10.88
N ARG A 164 -5.17 29.36 10.52
CA ARG A 164 -6.53 29.88 10.77
C ARG A 164 -7.39 29.69 9.53
N LEU A 165 -8.42 28.85 9.65
CA LEU A 165 -9.39 28.56 8.61
C LEU A 165 -10.57 29.53 8.75
N THR A 166 -10.84 30.28 7.67
CA THR A 166 -11.80 31.39 7.68
C THR A 166 -13.16 31.01 7.10
N ASN A 167 -13.23 29.92 6.34
CA ASN A 167 -14.46 29.47 5.70
C ASN A 167 -14.74 27.96 5.93
N ASP A 168 -15.99 27.58 5.71
CA ASP A 168 -16.46 26.20 5.90
C ASP A 168 -15.76 25.21 4.96
N VAL A 169 -15.42 25.64 3.75
CA VAL A 169 -14.71 24.80 2.77
C VAL A 169 -13.31 24.44 3.28
N GLN A 170 -12.55 25.40 3.81
CA GLN A 170 -11.23 25.15 4.42
C GLN A 170 -11.37 24.26 5.65
N ARG A 171 -12.38 24.49 6.50
CA ARG A 171 -12.67 23.62 7.65
C ARG A 171 -12.89 22.18 7.21
N LEU A 172 -13.83 21.96 6.29
CA LEU A 172 -14.19 20.62 5.81
C LEU A 172 -13.04 19.97 5.01
N ALA A 173 -12.22 20.76 4.32
CA ALA A 173 -11.03 20.26 3.65
C ALA A 173 -9.96 19.79 4.64
N PHE A 174 -9.78 20.54 5.74
CA PHE A 174 -8.86 20.15 6.81
C PHE A 174 -9.34 18.87 7.51
N LEU A 175 -10.63 18.80 7.90
CA LEU A 175 -11.20 17.60 8.52
C LEU A 175 -11.10 16.39 7.60
N ARG A 176 -11.34 16.57 6.29
CA ARG A 176 -11.13 15.52 5.28
C ARG A 176 -9.67 15.07 5.23
N THR A 177 -8.74 16.00 5.31
CA THR A 177 -7.29 15.70 5.34
C THR A 177 -6.93 14.90 6.59
N VAL A 178 -7.46 15.28 7.76
CA VAL A 178 -7.28 14.52 9.01
C VAL A 178 -7.85 13.10 8.89
N GLN A 179 -9.06 12.96 8.35
CA GLN A 179 -9.68 11.66 8.12
C GLN A 179 -8.83 10.79 7.20
N ASP A 180 -8.39 11.33 6.05
CA ASP A 180 -7.68 10.55 5.03
C ASP A 180 -6.23 10.20 5.43
N TRP A 181 -5.53 11.09 6.15
CA TRP A 181 -4.09 10.97 6.40
C TRP A 181 -3.71 10.63 7.85
N ILE A 182 -4.63 10.78 8.81
CA ILE A 182 -4.36 10.46 10.23
C ILE A 182 -5.26 9.30 10.67
N ILE A 183 -6.57 9.46 10.57
CA ILE A 183 -7.53 8.49 11.13
C ILE A 183 -7.56 7.21 10.29
N ARG A 184 -7.78 7.32 8.98
CA ARG A 184 -7.88 6.17 8.06
C ARG A 184 -6.66 5.24 8.16
N PRO A 185 -5.40 5.72 8.09
CA PRO A 185 -4.24 4.85 8.22
C PRO A 185 -4.17 4.12 9.56
N GLN A 186 -4.57 4.77 10.66
CA GLN A 186 -4.59 4.15 11.98
C GLN A 186 -5.65 3.07 12.09
N ILE A 187 -6.88 3.33 11.63
CA ILE A 187 -7.98 2.36 11.68
C ILE A 187 -7.70 1.15 10.77
N LYS A 188 -7.03 1.35 9.63
CA LYS A 188 -6.61 0.23 8.75
C LYS A 188 -5.62 -0.76 9.41
N THR A 189 -5.00 -0.40 10.53
CA THR A 189 -4.13 -1.34 11.27
C THR A 189 -4.91 -2.26 12.22
N VAL A 190 -6.19 -1.96 12.46
CA VAL A 190 -7.04 -2.79 13.32
C VAL A 190 -7.30 -4.14 12.64
N PRO A 191 -7.09 -5.27 13.34
CA PRO A 191 -7.35 -6.59 12.78
C PRO A 191 -8.78 -6.71 12.25
N LEU A 192 -8.94 -7.44 11.14
CA LEU A 192 -10.23 -7.69 10.47
C LEU A 192 -10.88 -6.49 9.78
N VAL A 193 -10.27 -5.29 9.83
CA VAL A 193 -10.74 -4.15 9.04
C VAL A 193 -10.25 -4.29 7.59
N ALA A 194 -11.19 -4.42 6.66
CA ALA A 194 -10.87 -4.55 5.24
C ALA A 194 -10.54 -3.21 4.56
N ASP A 195 -11.33 -2.16 4.83
CA ASP A 195 -11.10 -0.81 4.33
C ASP A 195 -11.80 0.24 5.20
N VAL A 196 -11.49 1.51 4.95
CA VAL A 196 -12.11 2.66 5.60
C VAL A 196 -12.44 3.70 4.54
N ASP A 197 -13.71 3.78 4.19
CA ASP A 197 -14.22 4.78 3.28
C ASP A 197 -14.47 6.12 3.98
N ALA A 198 -14.34 7.19 3.22
CA ALA A 198 -14.56 8.53 3.73
C ALA A 198 -15.60 9.21 2.84
N ILE A 199 -16.69 9.65 3.46
CA ILE A 199 -17.87 10.21 2.81
C ILE A 199 -17.90 11.71 3.09
N GLY A 200 -18.11 12.51 2.05
CA GLY A 200 -18.16 13.97 2.15
C GLY A 200 -16.80 14.64 2.42
N GLY A 201 -16.85 15.91 2.84
CA GLY A 201 -15.68 16.78 2.93
C GLY A 201 -15.14 17.22 1.56
N TYR A 202 -14.07 18.01 1.57
CA TYR A 202 -13.41 18.48 0.35
C TYR A 202 -11.97 17.97 0.29
N VAL A 203 -11.55 17.43 -0.85
CA VAL A 203 -10.13 17.08 -1.04
C VAL A 203 -9.36 18.36 -1.34
N LYS A 204 -8.29 18.61 -0.58
CA LYS A 204 -7.40 19.76 -0.83
C LYS A 204 -6.73 19.61 -2.18
N GLN A 205 -6.94 20.58 -3.06
CA GLN A 205 -6.36 20.62 -4.41
C GLN A 205 -5.72 21.98 -4.66
N TYR A 206 -4.63 21.99 -5.43
CA TYR A 206 -3.97 23.21 -5.89
C TYR A 206 -4.37 23.45 -7.35
N HIS A 207 -5.18 24.47 -7.61
CA HIS A 207 -5.62 24.81 -8.96
C HIS A 207 -4.74 25.91 -9.53
N VAL A 208 -4.10 25.61 -10.66
CA VAL A 208 -3.35 26.61 -11.43
C VAL A 208 -4.28 27.17 -12.51
N LEU A 209 -4.69 28.42 -12.35
CA LEU A 209 -5.60 29.11 -13.27
C LEU A 209 -4.84 30.17 -14.09
N PRO A 210 -4.21 29.79 -15.21
CA PRO A 210 -3.43 30.73 -16.01
C PRO A 210 -4.33 31.70 -16.77
N ARG A 211 -3.84 32.93 -16.95
CA ARG A 211 -4.47 33.91 -17.84
C ARG A 211 -3.97 33.70 -19.27
N LEU A 212 -4.84 33.19 -20.15
CA LEU A 212 -4.47 32.82 -21.52
C LEU A 212 -3.89 33.99 -22.33
N GLY A 213 -4.41 35.21 -22.16
CA GLY A 213 -3.88 36.41 -22.84
C GLY A 213 -2.44 36.73 -22.44
N GLN A 214 -2.05 36.48 -21.18
CA GLN A 214 -0.68 36.72 -20.72
C GLN A 214 0.28 35.65 -21.23
N LEU A 215 -0.14 34.38 -21.31
CA LEU A 215 0.64 33.31 -21.91
C LEU A 215 0.95 33.63 -23.38
N SER A 216 -0.08 33.98 -24.16
CA SER A 216 0.06 34.35 -25.57
C SER A 216 0.98 35.56 -25.79
N ALA A 217 0.85 36.61 -24.96
CA ALA A 217 1.71 37.79 -25.03
C ALA A 217 3.21 37.50 -24.78
N HIS A 218 3.52 36.42 -24.06
CA HIS A 218 4.88 35.96 -23.81
C HIS A 218 5.32 34.83 -24.76
N GLY A 219 4.51 34.51 -25.79
CA GLY A 219 4.80 33.43 -26.72
C GLY A 219 4.75 32.03 -26.09
N LEU A 220 4.07 31.87 -24.95
CA LEU A 220 3.95 30.60 -24.23
C LEU A 220 2.62 29.93 -24.55
N THR A 221 2.66 28.61 -24.73
CA THR A 221 1.47 27.76 -24.88
C THR A 221 1.01 27.18 -23.55
N LEU A 222 -0.21 26.65 -23.51
CA LEU A 222 -0.69 25.93 -22.32
C LEU A 222 0.14 24.66 -22.05
N ASN A 223 0.61 24.00 -23.12
CA ASN A 223 1.46 22.82 -23.01
C ASN A 223 2.81 23.16 -22.35
N ASP A 224 3.37 24.34 -22.62
CA ASP A 224 4.61 24.78 -21.98
C ASP A 224 4.42 24.94 -20.46
N LEU A 225 3.28 25.47 -20.04
CA LEU A 225 2.95 25.58 -18.61
C LEU A 225 2.78 24.21 -17.95
N VAL A 226 2.07 23.28 -18.60
CA VAL A 226 1.91 21.91 -18.09
C VAL A 226 3.27 21.22 -17.95
N ALA A 227 4.10 21.26 -19.00
CA ALA A 227 5.43 20.68 -19.00
C ALA A 227 6.36 21.34 -17.95
N ALA A 228 6.20 22.64 -17.69
CA ALA A 228 6.93 23.32 -16.62
C ALA A 228 6.49 22.82 -15.24
N LEU A 229 5.19 22.69 -14.98
CA LEU A 229 4.67 22.19 -13.70
C LEU A 229 5.10 20.74 -13.44
N GLU A 230 5.00 19.87 -14.44
CA GLU A 230 5.37 18.46 -14.31
C GLU A 230 6.86 18.28 -13.99
N ARG A 231 7.75 19.02 -14.67
CA ARG A 231 9.20 18.93 -14.43
C ARG A 231 9.63 19.42 -13.05
N ASN A 232 8.89 20.36 -12.45
CA ASN A 232 9.21 20.92 -11.15
C ASN A 232 8.56 20.17 -9.97
N ASN A 233 7.74 19.16 -10.24
CA ASN A 233 7.10 18.34 -9.21
C ASN A 233 7.80 16.96 -9.03
N LEU A 234 9.10 16.91 -9.34
CA LEU A 234 9.91 15.69 -9.25
C LEU A 234 10.99 15.86 -8.18
N SER A 235 11.17 14.84 -7.35
CA SER A 235 12.33 14.74 -6.47
C SER A 235 13.40 13.90 -7.18
N LEU A 236 14.53 14.52 -7.55
CA LEU A 236 15.65 13.84 -8.16
C LEU A 236 16.70 13.55 -7.09
N GLY A 237 17.09 12.28 -6.94
CA GLY A 237 18.21 11.91 -6.09
C GLY A 237 19.53 12.37 -6.71
N ALA A 238 20.37 13.05 -5.93
CA ALA A 238 21.75 13.30 -6.35
C ALA A 238 22.48 11.95 -6.41
N GLY A 239 23.11 11.64 -7.55
CA GLY A 239 23.99 10.48 -7.66
C GLY A 239 25.20 10.57 -6.73
N TYR A 240 26.05 9.55 -6.72
CA TYR A 240 27.31 9.60 -5.99
C TYR A 240 28.38 10.31 -6.83
N ILE A 241 29.28 11.04 -6.15
CA ILE A 241 30.51 11.56 -6.75
C ILE A 241 31.60 10.55 -6.40
N GLU A 242 32.12 9.85 -7.41
CA GLU A 242 33.32 9.03 -7.24
C GLU A 242 34.52 9.96 -7.09
N ARG A 243 35.10 9.98 -5.89
CA ARG A 243 36.36 10.67 -5.62
C ARG A 243 37.44 9.60 -5.57
N ASP A 244 38.28 9.53 -6.60
CA ASP A 244 39.48 8.69 -6.59
C ASP A 244 40.25 9.00 -5.30
N GLY A 245 40.53 7.95 -4.51
CA GLY A 245 41.06 8.07 -3.17
C GLY A 245 42.28 8.98 -3.13
N VAL A 246 42.10 10.20 -2.64
CA VAL A 246 43.18 11.15 -2.38
C VAL A 246 43.52 11.08 -0.90
N GLY A 247 44.82 11.09 -0.59
CA GLY A 247 45.29 11.35 0.75
C GLY A 247 44.77 12.70 1.26
N ARG A 248 44.89 12.95 2.57
CA ARG A 248 44.45 14.20 3.22
C ARG A 248 44.98 15.47 2.53
N ASP A 249 46.15 15.37 1.89
CA ASP A 249 46.84 16.48 1.22
C ASP A 249 46.60 16.54 -0.30
N GLY A 250 45.69 15.73 -0.84
CA GLY A 250 45.39 15.67 -2.27
C GLY A 250 46.32 14.77 -3.09
N GLU A 251 47.24 14.07 -2.42
CA GLU A 251 48.13 13.10 -3.07
C GLU A 251 47.33 11.91 -3.61
N PRO A 252 47.68 11.38 -4.80
CA PRO A 252 47.06 10.18 -5.34
C PRO A 252 47.14 9.00 -4.37
N GLY A 253 46.07 8.23 -4.26
CA GLY A 253 46.04 7.01 -3.45
C GLY A 253 47.14 6.04 -3.86
N GLN A 254 48.02 5.69 -2.94
CA GLN A 254 49.10 4.74 -3.16
C GLN A 254 48.65 3.33 -2.76
N ALA A 255 48.83 2.35 -3.65
CA ALA A 255 48.61 0.95 -3.30
C ALA A 255 49.88 0.32 -2.74
N TYR A 256 49.69 -0.53 -1.73
CA TYR A 256 50.75 -1.28 -1.07
C TYR A 256 50.56 -2.77 -1.32
N GLY A 257 51.67 -3.46 -1.62
CA GLY A 257 51.69 -4.90 -1.84
C GLY A 257 52.09 -5.67 -0.58
N PRO A 258 51.88 -7.00 -0.55
CA PRO A 258 52.29 -7.84 0.57
C PRO A 258 53.82 -7.86 0.77
N GLN A 259 54.59 -7.58 -0.29
CA GLN A 259 56.06 -7.62 -0.24
C GLN A 259 56.71 -6.27 -0.60
N THR A 260 56.00 -5.37 -1.28
CA THR A 260 56.54 -4.11 -1.83
C THR A 260 55.75 -2.90 -1.32
N ASP A 261 56.46 -1.81 -1.08
CA ASP A 261 55.89 -0.51 -0.67
C ASP A 261 55.13 0.21 -1.80
N ALA A 262 55.15 -0.35 -3.01
CA ALA A 262 54.36 0.10 -4.13
C ALA A 262 53.73 -1.13 -4.81
N ALA A 263 52.43 -1.05 -5.08
CA ALA A 263 51.71 -1.99 -5.92
C ALA A 263 51.14 -1.26 -7.13
N ASP A 264 51.24 -1.91 -8.29
CA ASP A 264 50.64 -1.44 -9.53
C ASP A 264 49.13 -1.69 -9.48
N LEU A 265 48.36 -0.61 -9.36
CA LEU A 265 46.90 -0.66 -9.33
C LEU A 265 46.32 -1.10 -10.67
N ASP A 266 46.95 -0.77 -11.79
CA ASP A 266 46.41 -1.07 -13.10
C ASP A 266 46.61 -2.56 -13.42
N ALA A 267 47.78 -3.12 -13.07
CA ALA A 267 47.99 -4.57 -13.11
C ALA A 267 47.07 -5.33 -12.14
N PHE A 268 46.76 -4.75 -10.96
CA PHE A 268 45.77 -5.32 -10.04
C PHE A 268 44.36 -5.31 -10.63
N LYS A 269 43.92 -4.18 -11.20
CA LYS A 269 42.60 -4.05 -11.84
C LYS A 269 42.43 -5.02 -13.00
N GLU A 270 43.46 -5.16 -13.84
CA GLU A 270 43.45 -6.10 -14.96
C GLU A 270 43.31 -7.55 -14.48
N ARG A 271 44.04 -7.93 -13.41
CA ARG A 271 43.89 -9.26 -12.79
C ARG A 271 42.51 -9.47 -12.16
N CYS A 272 41.91 -8.43 -11.59
CA CYS A 272 40.60 -8.51 -10.94
C CYS A 272 39.42 -8.41 -11.91
N ALA A 273 39.64 -8.02 -13.17
CA ALA A 273 38.57 -7.84 -14.16
C ALA A 273 37.74 -9.11 -14.37
N ASP A 274 38.39 -10.28 -14.31
CA ASP A 274 37.75 -11.59 -14.50
C ASP A 274 37.58 -12.40 -13.19
N ASP A 275 38.07 -11.88 -12.06
CA ASP A 275 38.05 -12.59 -10.77
C ASP A 275 36.85 -12.19 -9.89
N ARG A 276 35.94 -13.15 -9.68
CA ARG A 276 34.74 -13.00 -8.85
C ARG A 276 34.99 -13.09 -7.34
N HIS A 277 36.21 -13.36 -6.89
CA HIS A 277 36.54 -13.59 -5.47
C HIS A 277 37.52 -12.58 -4.88
N HIS A 278 37.35 -11.29 -5.22
CA HIS A 278 38.15 -10.23 -4.61
C HIS A 278 37.42 -9.62 -3.41
N PHE A 279 38.16 -9.40 -2.31
CA PHE A 279 37.65 -8.76 -1.10
C PHE A 279 38.39 -7.43 -0.90
N ARG A 280 37.65 -6.35 -0.71
CA ARG A 280 38.19 -5.02 -0.39
C ARG A 280 37.85 -4.69 1.05
N PHE A 281 38.85 -4.30 1.82
CA PHE A 281 38.65 -3.64 3.10
C PHE A 281 38.77 -2.13 2.89
N ILE A 282 37.76 -1.39 3.34
CA ILE A 282 37.72 0.07 3.30
C ILE A 282 37.81 0.54 4.75
N LEU A 283 38.83 1.32 5.05
CA LEU A 283 38.99 1.97 6.35
C LEU A 283 38.34 3.35 6.30
N SER A 284 37.67 3.74 7.39
CA SER A 284 37.09 5.08 7.47
C SER A 284 38.22 6.13 7.45
N PRO A 285 38.06 7.27 6.75
CA PRO A 285 39.07 8.34 6.74
C PRO A 285 39.40 8.88 8.14
N GLU A 286 38.49 8.72 9.09
CA GLU A 286 38.63 9.17 10.48
C GLU A 286 39.42 8.19 11.37
N ASP A 287 39.41 6.90 11.04
CA ASP A 287 40.12 5.83 11.78
C ASP A 287 41.51 5.55 11.19
N GLY A 288 41.72 5.89 9.90
CA GLY A 288 43.01 5.76 9.22
C GLY A 288 44.23 6.41 9.92
N PRO A 289 44.11 7.56 10.61
CA PRO A 289 45.22 8.18 11.35
C PRO A 289 45.67 7.41 12.59
N GLU A 290 44.80 6.56 13.16
CA GLU A 290 45.16 5.71 14.32
C GLU A 290 46.00 4.50 13.90
N LEU A 291 46.02 4.18 12.60
CA LEU A 291 46.89 3.18 12.01
C LEU A 291 48.24 3.83 11.69
N GLU A 292 49.13 3.90 12.69
CA GLU A 292 50.45 4.54 12.60
C GLU A 292 51.29 4.10 11.39
N ASP A 293 51.10 2.87 10.88
CA ASP A 293 51.72 2.39 9.65
C ASP A 293 50.82 1.43 8.86
N LEU A 294 50.15 1.97 7.84
CA LEU A 294 49.34 1.19 6.90
C LEU A 294 50.14 0.09 6.16
N ARG A 295 51.46 0.27 5.93
CA ARG A 295 52.29 -0.75 5.28
C ARG A 295 52.42 -1.98 6.15
N THR A 296 52.73 -1.78 7.43
CA THR A 296 52.83 -2.86 8.41
C THR A 296 51.47 -3.53 8.64
N TYR A 297 50.39 -2.75 8.70
CA TYR A 297 49.04 -3.27 8.84
C TYR A 297 48.63 -4.19 7.66
N THR A 298 48.82 -3.74 6.41
CA THR A 298 48.50 -4.55 5.23
C THR A 298 49.32 -5.84 5.18
N ARG A 299 50.62 -5.79 5.51
CA ARG A 299 51.47 -6.99 5.58
C ARG A 299 51.02 -7.97 6.65
N HIS A 300 50.63 -7.46 7.82
CA HIS A 300 50.14 -8.31 8.90
C HIS A 300 48.82 -9.01 8.53
N LEU A 301 47.92 -8.29 7.86
CA LEU A 301 46.63 -8.82 7.41
C LEU A 301 46.79 -9.87 6.30
N MET A 302 47.65 -9.61 5.31
CA MET A 302 47.88 -10.52 4.18
C MET A 302 48.85 -11.67 4.48
N GLY A 303 49.60 -11.59 5.59
CA GLY A 303 50.55 -12.62 6.02
C GLY A 303 49.96 -13.71 6.92
N ARG A 304 48.68 -13.61 7.29
CA ARG A 304 47.90 -14.66 7.96
C ARG A 304 47.15 -15.50 6.94
#